data_AF-A0A0C9WUP6-F1
#
_entry.id   AF-A0A0C9WUP6-F1
#
_cell.length_a   1.000
_cell.length_b   1.000
_cell.length_c   1.000
_cell.angle_alpha   90.00
_cell.angle_beta   90.00
_cell.angle_gamma   90.00
#
_symmetry.space_group_name_H-M   'P 1'
#
loop_
_entity.id
_entity.type
_entity.pdbx_description
1 polymer ?
#
loop_
_entity_poly.entity_id
_entity_poly.type
_entity_poly.pdbx_seq_one_letter_code
_entity_poly.pdbx_strand_id
1 'polypeptide(L)'
;MFTRAPEATGEGTPLNVMQGAHDFVMTEPRFYEAQKIEIHEHGGQVSLERLNHEMTSYKTRQSSYGDPTGCMQGTRVKVLEKLDTWASDPNSSKVYWMVGMAGIGKSTIAHTFCENLEAKNILGGSFFASRVSEKTRNARLIIPVIAYALARASPRIKIEVVKAIEDDPTLAEPTYININEQFKRLVYNPLQTAV
;
A
#
# COMPACT_ATOMS: atom_id res chain seq x y z
N MET A 1 26.48 -2.74 24.39
CA MET A 1 25.85 -1.43 24.65
C MET A 1 25.92 -0.66 23.34
N PHE A 2 24.87 -0.72 22.51
CA PHE A 2 24.88 -0.11 21.18
C PHE A 2 24.46 1.35 21.31
N THR A 3 25.40 2.27 21.10
CA THR A 3 25.10 3.71 21.05
C THR A 3 24.59 4.08 19.67
N ARG A 4 23.43 4.76 19.65
CA ARG A 4 22.77 5.35 18.49
C ARG A 4 23.72 6.33 17.77
N ALA A 5 23.83 6.22 16.45
CA ALA A 5 24.53 7.19 15.61
C ALA A 5 23.72 8.51 15.53
N PRO A 6 24.38 9.67 15.43
CA PRO A 6 23.70 10.96 15.39
C PRO A 6 22.97 11.17 14.05
N GLU A 7 21.81 11.84 14.11
CA GLU A 7 21.03 12.24 12.95
C GLU A 7 21.80 13.26 12.10
N ALA A 8 21.98 12.96 10.81
CA ALA A 8 22.53 13.90 9.84
C ALA A 8 21.36 14.66 9.18
N THR A 9 21.20 15.92 9.55
CA THR A 9 20.38 16.90 8.83
C THR A 9 21.23 17.58 7.76
N GLY A 10 20.75 17.62 6.52
CA GLY A 10 21.26 18.54 5.49
C GLY A 10 21.65 17.90 4.16
N GLU A 11 20.98 18.35 3.10
CA GLU A 11 21.38 18.15 1.70
C GLU A 11 22.87 18.51 1.49
N GLY A 12 23.59 17.63 0.79
CA GLY A 12 24.94 17.90 0.27
C GLY A 12 26.13 17.45 1.13
N THR A 13 25.90 16.86 2.30
CA THR A 13 27.00 16.35 3.14
C THR A 13 27.44 14.96 2.65
N PRO A 14 28.73 14.72 2.30
CA PRO A 14 29.18 13.39 1.91
C PRO A 14 28.97 12.40 3.07
N LEU A 15 28.25 11.32 2.78
CA LEU A 15 27.91 10.29 3.76
C LEU A 15 29.18 9.49 4.11
N ASN A 16 29.78 9.77 5.26
CA ASN A 16 30.94 9.03 5.76
C ASN A 16 30.48 7.71 6.40
N VAL A 17 30.25 6.69 5.58
CA VAL A 17 29.74 5.36 5.97
C VAL A 17 30.61 4.67 7.05
N MET A 18 31.89 5.04 7.16
CA MET A 18 32.84 4.46 8.11
C MET A 18 33.17 5.35 9.32
N GLN A 19 32.45 6.44 9.52
CA GLN A 19 32.76 7.36 10.62
C GLN A 19 32.50 6.69 11.98
N GLY A 20 33.57 6.46 12.75
CA GLY A 20 33.52 5.77 14.05
C GLY A 20 33.72 4.25 14.00
N ALA A 21 33.89 3.67 12.81
CA ALA A 21 34.25 2.26 12.68
C ALA A 21 35.68 2.00 13.17
N HIS A 22 35.85 0.96 13.99
CA HIS A 22 37.15 0.48 14.48
C HIS A 22 37.15 -1.06 14.46
N ASP A 23 38.33 -1.67 14.55
CA ASP A 23 38.54 -3.14 14.58
C ASP A 23 38.01 -3.93 13.37
N PHE A 24 38.09 -3.36 12.17
CA PHE A 24 37.83 -4.13 10.94
C PHE A 24 39.14 -4.53 10.24
N VAL A 25 39.17 -5.76 9.71
CA VAL A 25 40.25 -6.26 8.87
C VAL A 25 39.71 -6.42 7.45
N MET A 26 40.31 -5.74 6.48
CA MET A 26 40.04 -5.92 5.05
C MET A 26 41.21 -6.67 4.42
N THR A 27 41.01 -7.91 4.01
CA THR A 27 41.98 -8.67 3.22
C THR A 27 41.75 -8.42 1.73
N GLU A 28 42.75 -7.84 1.07
CA GLU A 28 42.78 -7.54 -0.38
C GLU A 28 41.62 -6.65 -0.90
N PRO A 29 41.38 -5.46 -0.33
CA PRO A 29 40.27 -4.62 -0.77
C PRO A 29 40.51 -4.04 -2.17
N ARG A 30 39.45 -4.01 -2.99
CA ARG A 30 39.37 -3.20 -4.21
C ARG A 30 38.45 -2.02 -3.96
N PHE A 31 38.97 -0.82 -4.08
CA PHE A 31 38.21 0.41 -3.93
C PHE A 31 37.75 0.91 -5.31
N TYR A 32 36.47 1.27 -5.40
CA TYR A 32 35.87 1.85 -6.60
C TYR A 32 35.20 3.17 -6.21
N GLU A 33 35.37 4.19 -7.03
CA GLU A 33 34.62 5.44 -6.88
C GLU A 33 33.19 5.22 -7.40
N ALA A 34 32.24 5.13 -6.48
CA ALA A 34 30.83 4.99 -6.83
C ALA A 34 30.26 6.39 -7.10
N GLN A 35 29.79 6.63 -8.32
CA GLN A 35 29.10 7.88 -8.68
C GLN A 35 27.73 8.02 -7.99
N LYS A 36 27.16 6.90 -7.52
CA LYS A 36 25.93 6.84 -6.74
C LYS A 36 25.94 5.60 -5.84
N ILE A 37 25.66 5.79 -4.55
CA ILE A 37 25.46 4.69 -3.59
C ILE A 37 23.98 4.70 -3.22
N GLU A 38 23.26 3.61 -3.52
CA GLU A 38 21.88 3.41 -3.09
C GLU A 38 21.87 2.41 -1.92
N ILE A 39 21.61 2.90 -0.71
CA ILE A 39 21.47 2.06 0.49
C ILE A 39 20.08 1.45 0.46
N HIS A 40 20.00 0.13 0.32
CA HIS A 40 18.76 -0.62 0.47
C HIS A 40 18.65 -1.15 1.90
N GLU A 41 17.85 -0.48 2.75
CA GLU A 41 17.57 -0.97 4.10
C GLU A 41 16.71 -2.24 4.06
N HIS A 42 17.27 -3.36 4.54
CA HIS A 42 16.53 -4.61 4.67
C HIS A 42 15.46 -4.60 5.78
N GLY A 43 15.51 -3.65 6.73
CA GLY A 43 14.54 -3.54 7.83
C GLY A 43 13.13 -3.16 7.38
N GLY A 44 13.02 -2.26 6.39
CA GLY A 44 11.72 -1.74 5.96
C GLY A 44 10.80 -2.77 5.29
N GLN A 45 11.33 -3.90 4.80
CA GLN A 45 10.48 -4.98 4.29
C GLN A 45 9.67 -5.65 5.40
N VAL A 46 10.28 -5.91 6.57
CA VAL A 46 9.59 -6.55 7.69
C VAL A 46 8.50 -5.63 8.24
N SER A 47 8.78 -4.34 8.36
CA SER A 47 7.81 -3.32 8.82
C SER A 47 6.61 -3.24 7.87
N LEU A 48 6.84 -3.22 6.56
CA LEU A 48 5.77 -3.12 5.57
C LEU A 48 4.87 -4.36 5.52
N GLU A 49 5.45 -5.56 5.65
CA GLU A 49 4.68 -6.82 5.62
C GLU A 49 3.65 -6.93 6.76
N ARG A 50 3.79 -6.12 7.82
CA ARG A 50 2.78 -6.04 8.90
C ARG A 50 1.43 -5.49 8.41
N LEU A 51 1.42 -4.74 7.31
CA LEU A 51 0.20 -4.25 6.66
C LEU A 51 -0.38 -5.23 5.63
N ASN A 52 0.33 -6.30 5.31
CA ASN A 52 -0.10 -7.28 4.33
C ASN A 52 -1.21 -8.17 4.93
N HIS A 53 -2.45 -7.88 4.56
CA HIS A 53 -3.59 -8.72 4.92
C HIS A 53 -4.08 -9.50 3.71
N GLU A 54 -3.70 -10.77 3.65
CA GLU A 54 -4.12 -11.69 2.60
C GLU A 54 -5.65 -11.75 2.43
N MET A 55 -6.08 -12.08 1.22
CA MET A 55 -7.49 -12.31 0.85
C MET A 55 -8.39 -11.07 0.95
N THR A 56 -7.81 -9.88 1.02
CA THR A 56 -8.54 -8.62 1.08
C THR A 56 -8.65 -7.93 -0.28
N SER A 57 -7.72 -8.19 -1.20
CA SER A 57 -7.69 -7.54 -2.52
C SER A 57 -8.66 -8.20 -3.51
N TYR A 58 -9.00 -7.50 -4.58
CA TYR A 58 -9.91 -8.03 -5.61
C TYR A 58 -9.42 -9.36 -6.20
N LYS A 59 -8.09 -9.53 -6.34
CA LYS A 59 -7.43 -10.74 -6.86
C LYS A 59 -7.47 -11.94 -5.92
N THR A 60 -7.45 -11.69 -4.61
CA THR A 60 -7.28 -12.76 -3.60
C THR A 60 -8.52 -12.95 -2.73
N ARG A 61 -9.57 -12.14 -2.94
CA ARG A 61 -10.81 -12.20 -2.15
C ARG A 61 -11.41 -13.59 -2.15
N GLN A 62 -12.14 -13.92 -1.09
CA GLN A 62 -12.94 -15.14 -1.04
C GLN A 62 -14.41 -14.86 -1.40
N SER A 63 -15.05 -15.79 -2.09
CA SER A 63 -16.48 -15.75 -2.37
C SER A 63 -17.16 -17.07 -2.03
N SER A 64 -18.39 -16.99 -1.52
CA SER A 64 -19.24 -18.18 -1.30
C SER A 64 -19.75 -18.81 -2.60
N TYR A 65 -19.58 -18.14 -3.74
CA TYR A 65 -20.07 -18.58 -5.05
C TYR A 65 -18.96 -19.17 -5.95
N GLY A 66 -17.84 -19.60 -5.36
CA GLY A 66 -16.67 -20.12 -6.07
C GLY A 66 -15.57 -19.07 -6.26
N ASP A 67 -14.68 -19.32 -7.23
CA ASP A 67 -13.57 -18.42 -7.49
C ASP A 67 -14.09 -17.04 -7.92
N PRO A 68 -13.56 -15.96 -7.34
CA PRO A 68 -14.05 -14.64 -7.64
C PRO A 68 -13.61 -14.20 -9.03
N THR A 69 -14.57 -14.12 -9.94
CA THR A 69 -14.34 -13.67 -11.32
C THR A 69 -15.03 -12.33 -11.60
N GLY A 70 -14.59 -11.69 -12.68
CA GLY A 70 -15.19 -10.48 -13.23
C GLY A 70 -16.50 -10.75 -13.98
N CYS A 71 -17.07 -9.69 -14.55
CA CYS A 71 -18.20 -9.77 -15.45
C CYS A 71 -17.85 -10.61 -16.68
N MET A 72 -18.83 -11.38 -17.18
CA MET A 72 -18.71 -12.02 -18.48
C MET A 72 -18.52 -10.96 -19.57
N GLN A 73 -17.66 -11.24 -20.54
CA GLN A 73 -17.38 -10.33 -21.65
C GLN A 73 -18.67 -9.86 -22.33
N GLY A 74 -18.76 -8.56 -22.64
CA GLY A 74 -19.94 -7.94 -23.26
C GLY A 74 -21.14 -7.72 -22.33
N THR A 75 -21.04 -8.09 -21.05
CA THR A 75 -22.10 -7.82 -20.05
C THR A 75 -21.77 -6.59 -19.21
N ARG A 76 -22.80 -5.95 -18.62
CA ARG A 76 -22.67 -4.81 -17.71
C ARG A 76 -21.88 -3.59 -18.25
N VAL A 77 -21.62 -3.55 -19.56
CA VAL A 77 -20.82 -2.53 -20.26
C VAL A 77 -21.23 -1.11 -19.87
N LYS A 78 -22.52 -0.77 -20.00
CA LYS A 78 -23.05 0.56 -19.65
C LYS A 78 -22.82 0.97 -18.20
N VAL A 79 -22.77 0.01 -17.27
CA VAL A 79 -22.50 0.29 -15.84
C VAL A 79 -21.02 0.54 -15.62
N LEU A 80 -20.16 -0.27 -16.25
CA LEU A 80 -18.72 -0.11 -16.20
C LEU A 80 -18.27 1.21 -16.85
N GLU A 81 -18.86 1.62 -17.98
CA GLU A 81 -18.60 2.92 -18.62
C GLU A 81 -18.96 4.10 -17.69
N LYS A 82 -20.08 4.01 -16.97
CA LYS A 82 -20.46 5.02 -15.98
C LYS A 82 -19.46 5.10 -14.82
N LEU A 83 -19.00 3.95 -14.31
CA LEU A 83 -17.97 3.90 -13.28
C LEU A 83 -16.65 4.51 -13.76
N ASP A 84 -16.27 4.23 -15.02
CA ASP A 84 -15.05 4.75 -15.60
C ASP A 84 -15.08 6.28 -15.78
N THR A 85 -16.22 6.78 -16.27
CA THR A 85 -16.47 8.22 -16.37
C THR A 85 -16.41 8.88 -14.99
N TRP A 86 -17.07 8.27 -14.00
CA TRP A 86 -17.06 8.75 -12.62
C TRP A 86 -15.65 8.82 -12.03
N ALA A 87 -14.85 7.77 -12.17
CA ALA A 87 -13.50 7.72 -11.60
C ALA A 87 -12.50 8.65 -12.32
N SER A 88 -12.74 8.96 -13.58
CA SER A 88 -11.86 9.82 -14.39
C SER A 88 -12.19 11.31 -14.25
N ASP A 89 -13.36 11.67 -13.70
CA ASP A 89 -13.78 13.06 -13.51
C ASP A 89 -13.29 13.62 -12.16
N PRO A 90 -12.38 14.62 -12.14
CA PRO A 90 -11.89 15.22 -10.89
C PRO A 90 -12.99 15.89 -10.06
N ASN A 91 -14.09 16.31 -10.69
CA ASN A 91 -15.22 17.00 -10.04
C ASN A 91 -16.28 16.03 -9.53
N SER A 92 -16.17 14.74 -9.83
CA SER A 92 -17.12 13.74 -9.37
C SER A 92 -17.00 13.49 -7.86
N SER A 93 -18.05 12.87 -7.30
CA SER A 93 -18.07 12.44 -5.90
C SER A 93 -16.93 11.46 -5.61
N LYS A 94 -16.31 11.52 -4.43
CA LYS A 94 -15.21 10.59 -4.06
C LYS A 94 -15.69 9.20 -3.65
N VAL A 95 -17.00 9.02 -3.55
CA VAL A 95 -17.66 7.74 -3.24
C VAL A 95 -18.72 7.46 -4.29
N TYR A 96 -18.71 6.24 -4.83
CA TYR A 96 -19.76 5.73 -5.71
C TYR A 96 -20.60 4.68 -4.98
N TRP A 97 -21.91 4.90 -4.89
CA TRP A 97 -22.82 3.99 -4.21
C TRP A 97 -23.62 3.15 -5.21
N MET A 98 -23.30 1.86 -5.33
CA MET A 98 -23.99 0.93 -6.24
C MET A 98 -25.14 0.20 -5.54
N VAL A 99 -26.37 0.61 -5.84
CA VAL A 99 -27.60 -0.01 -5.28
C VAL A 99 -28.10 -1.14 -6.17
N GLY A 100 -28.56 -2.23 -5.56
CA GLY A 100 -29.32 -3.26 -6.25
C GLY A 100 -29.55 -4.49 -5.39
N MET A 101 -30.43 -5.39 -5.84
CA MET A 101 -30.80 -6.61 -5.11
C MET A 101 -29.59 -7.52 -4.83
N ALA A 102 -29.70 -8.38 -3.81
CA ALA A 102 -28.72 -9.42 -3.58
C ALA A 102 -28.62 -10.35 -4.81
N GLY A 103 -27.42 -10.86 -5.10
CA GLY A 103 -27.20 -11.81 -6.21
C GLY A 103 -27.07 -11.20 -7.61
N ILE A 104 -27.33 -9.90 -7.84
CA ILE A 104 -27.28 -9.33 -9.21
C ILE A 104 -25.85 -9.09 -9.77
N GLY A 105 -24.82 -9.47 -9.01
CA GLY A 105 -23.42 -9.34 -9.44
C GLY A 105 -22.75 -8.01 -9.12
N LYS A 106 -23.16 -7.27 -8.06
CA LYS A 106 -22.50 -6.01 -7.68
C LYS A 106 -21.00 -6.18 -7.41
N SER A 107 -20.62 -7.19 -6.63
CA SER A 107 -19.21 -7.51 -6.37
C SER A 107 -18.45 -7.93 -7.62
N THR A 108 -19.13 -8.58 -8.58
CA THR A 108 -18.59 -8.95 -9.90
C THR A 108 -18.30 -7.70 -10.74
N ILE A 109 -19.20 -6.71 -10.73
CA ILE A 109 -18.97 -5.41 -11.41
C ILE A 109 -17.80 -4.68 -10.77
N ALA A 110 -17.73 -4.62 -9.43
CA ALA A 110 -16.61 -4.01 -8.73
C ALA A 110 -15.27 -4.71 -9.04
N HIS A 111 -15.28 -6.04 -9.17
CA HIS A 111 -14.11 -6.82 -9.56
C HIS A 111 -13.59 -6.42 -10.94
N THR A 112 -14.45 -6.42 -11.96
CA THR A 112 -14.05 -5.97 -13.31
C THR A 112 -13.67 -4.51 -13.36
N PHE A 113 -14.29 -3.67 -12.53
CA PHE A 113 -13.86 -2.29 -12.44
C PHE A 113 -12.43 -2.17 -11.88
N CYS A 114 -12.07 -2.93 -10.85
CA CYS A 114 -10.68 -3.00 -10.37
C CYS A 114 -9.72 -3.53 -11.44
N GLU A 115 -10.09 -4.57 -12.19
CA GLU A 115 -9.29 -5.07 -13.32
C GLU A 115 -9.01 -3.97 -14.34
N ASN A 116 -10.03 -3.19 -14.70
CA ASN A 116 -9.90 -2.08 -15.65
C ASN A 116 -9.00 -0.95 -15.12
N LEU A 117 -9.12 -0.59 -13.84
CA LEU A 117 -8.28 0.43 -13.22
C LEU A 117 -6.82 -0.03 -13.08
N GLU A 118 -6.59 -1.31 -12.78
CA GLU A 118 -5.25 -1.89 -12.74
C GLU A 118 -4.60 -1.88 -14.12
N ALA A 119 -5.33 -2.29 -15.16
CA ALA A 119 -4.85 -2.25 -16.55
C ALA A 119 -4.47 -0.82 -17.00
N LYS A 120 -5.08 0.20 -16.41
CA LYS A 120 -4.78 1.62 -16.64
C LYS A 120 -3.69 2.18 -15.72
N ASN A 121 -3.14 1.38 -14.80
CA ASN A 121 -2.18 1.80 -13.76
C ASN A 121 -2.69 2.94 -12.84
N ILE A 122 -4.00 3.00 -12.60
CA ILE A 122 -4.62 4.03 -11.74
C ILE A 122 -5.33 3.43 -10.51
N LEU A 123 -5.26 2.11 -10.33
CA LEU A 123 -5.76 1.45 -9.13
C LEU A 123 -4.79 1.67 -7.96
N GLY A 124 -5.16 2.55 -7.01
CA GLY A 124 -4.35 2.77 -5.80
C GLY A 124 -4.37 1.61 -4.79
N GLY A 125 -5.39 0.75 -4.86
CA GLY A 125 -5.56 -0.40 -3.98
C GLY A 125 -7.00 -0.92 -4.01
N SER A 126 -7.25 -2.07 -3.39
CA SER A 126 -8.60 -2.63 -3.31
C SER A 126 -8.80 -3.36 -1.98
N PHE A 127 -10.02 -3.27 -1.45
CA PHE A 127 -10.47 -4.03 -0.29
C PHE A 127 -11.89 -4.56 -0.54
N PHE A 128 -12.06 -5.87 -0.44
CA PHE A 128 -13.34 -6.55 -0.61
C PHE A 128 -13.75 -7.20 0.71
N ALA A 129 -14.78 -6.64 1.34
CA ALA A 129 -15.37 -7.24 2.52
C ALA A 129 -16.14 -8.52 2.17
N SER A 130 -15.83 -9.62 2.85
CA SER A 130 -16.53 -10.91 2.71
C SER A 130 -17.04 -11.38 4.06
N ARG A 131 -18.16 -12.10 4.07
CA ARG A 131 -18.70 -12.70 5.30
C ARG A 131 -17.96 -13.99 5.68
N VAL A 132 -17.22 -14.57 4.74
CA VAL A 132 -16.56 -15.87 4.88
C VAL A 132 -15.23 -15.75 5.63
N SER A 133 -14.61 -14.57 5.66
CA SER A 133 -13.32 -14.33 6.31
C SER A 133 -13.43 -13.24 7.37
N GLU A 134 -13.06 -13.57 8.61
CA GLU A 134 -13.03 -12.63 9.74
C GLU A 134 -12.17 -11.40 9.46
N LYS A 135 -11.02 -11.58 8.80
CA LYS A 135 -10.13 -10.48 8.37
C LYS A 135 -10.88 -9.50 7.46
N THR A 136 -11.57 -10.00 6.45
CA THR A 136 -12.31 -9.15 5.50
C THR A 136 -13.57 -8.51 6.10
N ARG A 137 -14.05 -8.97 7.26
CA ARG A 137 -15.14 -8.31 8.01
C ARG A 137 -14.65 -7.12 8.83
N ASN A 138 -13.35 -7.05 9.11
CA ASN A 138 -12.78 -5.97 9.90
C ASN A 138 -12.50 -4.74 9.01
N ALA A 139 -13.41 -3.78 9.02
CA ALA A 139 -13.25 -2.52 8.29
C ALA A 139 -12.00 -1.72 8.71
N ARG A 140 -11.41 -1.98 9.89
CA ARG A 140 -10.16 -1.35 10.33
C ARG A 140 -8.96 -1.73 9.45
N LEU A 141 -9.06 -2.83 8.69
CA LEU A 141 -8.00 -3.25 7.77
C LEU A 141 -8.01 -2.50 6.44
N ILE A 142 -9.03 -1.69 6.15
CA ILE A 142 -9.09 -0.94 4.88
C ILE A 142 -7.86 -0.05 4.73
N ILE A 143 -7.51 0.74 5.74
CA ILE A 143 -6.37 1.67 5.65
C ILE A 143 -5.03 0.92 5.53
N PRO A 144 -4.69 -0.06 6.40
CA PRO A 144 -3.48 -0.87 6.23
C PRO A 144 -3.34 -1.49 4.85
N VAL A 145 -4.40 -2.10 4.32
CA VAL A 145 -4.37 -2.76 3.00
C VAL A 145 -4.12 -1.77 1.87
N ILE A 146 -4.78 -0.60 1.91
CA ILE A 146 -4.58 0.44 0.90
C ILE A 146 -3.16 1.04 1.01
N ALA A 147 -2.68 1.31 2.22
CA ALA A 147 -1.32 1.79 2.44
C ALA A 147 -0.26 0.80 1.93
N TYR A 148 -0.45 -0.50 2.18
CA TYR A 148 0.42 -1.56 1.65
C TYR A 148 0.43 -1.58 0.12
N ALA A 149 -0.74 -1.48 -0.52
CA ALA A 149 -0.84 -1.42 -1.98
C ALA A 149 -0.11 -0.21 -2.57
N LEU A 150 -0.30 0.98 -2.00
CA LEU A 150 0.37 2.21 -2.43
C LEU A 150 1.89 2.14 -2.24
N ALA A 151 2.35 1.65 -1.08
CA ALA A 151 3.77 1.46 -0.79
C ALA A 151 4.44 0.45 -1.75
N ARG A 152 3.72 -0.60 -2.17
CA ARG A 152 4.22 -1.53 -3.19
C ARG A 152 4.33 -0.91 -4.58
N ALA A 153 3.48 0.06 -4.89
CA ALA A 153 3.48 0.76 -6.17
C ALA A 153 4.51 1.89 -6.25
N SER A 154 4.90 2.50 -5.11
CA SER A 154 5.81 3.65 -5.07
C SER A 154 6.87 3.52 -3.97
N PRO A 155 8.17 3.46 -4.32
CA PRO A 155 9.26 3.45 -3.34
C PRO A 155 9.26 4.66 -2.40
N ARG A 156 8.84 5.85 -2.88
CA ARG A 156 8.76 7.06 -2.05
C ARG A 156 7.71 6.91 -0.95
N ILE A 157 6.52 6.45 -1.32
CA ILE A 157 5.43 6.18 -0.36
C ILE A 157 5.88 5.09 0.62
N LYS A 158 6.56 4.05 0.13
CA LYS A 158 7.07 2.95 0.97
C LYS A 158 7.95 3.46 2.11
N ILE A 159 8.90 4.35 1.83
CA ILE A 159 9.82 4.90 2.83
C ILE A 159 9.03 5.57 3.97
N GLU A 160 8.06 6.43 3.63
CA GLU A 160 7.26 7.14 4.62
C GLU A 160 6.32 6.23 5.41
N VAL A 161 5.71 5.24 4.74
CA VAL A 161 4.86 4.24 5.42
C VAL A 161 5.68 3.40 6.40
N VAL A 162 6.87 2.94 5.99
CA VAL A 162 7.78 2.18 6.84
C VAL A 162 8.19 3.01 8.05
N LYS A 163 8.62 4.25 7.84
CA LYS A 163 8.98 5.17 8.91
C LYS A 163 7.82 5.37 9.90
N ALA A 164 6.60 5.58 9.40
CA ALA A 164 5.43 5.73 10.24
C ALA A 164 5.18 4.49 11.13
N ILE A 165 5.34 3.29 10.60
CA ILE A 165 5.18 2.01 11.33
C ILE A 165 6.32 1.79 12.34
N GLU A 166 7.54 2.22 12.03
CA GLU A 166 8.68 2.12 12.93
C GLU A 166 8.56 3.10 14.10
N ASP A 167 8.07 4.31 13.84
CA ASP A 167 7.75 5.31 14.86
C ASP A 167 6.58 4.87 15.75
N ASP A 168 5.56 4.24 15.18
CA ASP A 168 4.40 3.71 15.91
C ASP A 168 3.96 2.35 15.34
N PRO A 169 4.45 1.24 15.93
CA PRO A 169 4.08 -0.10 15.54
C PRO A 169 2.57 -0.39 15.60
N THR A 170 1.81 0.31 16.44
CA THR A 170 0.38 0.02 16.65
C THR A 170 -0.45 0.38 15.42
N LEU A 171 0.06 1.22 14.52
CA LEU A 171 -0.61 1.59 13.26
C LEU A 171 -0.90 0.40 12.35
N ALA A 172 -0.09 -0.66 12.43
CA ALA A 172 -0.27 -1.89 11.66
C ALA A 172 -1.21 -2.90 12.34
N GLU A 173 -1.66 -2.62 13.56
CA GLU A 173 -2.49 -3.56 14.30
C GLU A 173 -3.96 -3.54 13.81
N PRO A 174 -4.59 -4.71 13.60
CA PRO A 174 -6.00 -4.81 13.23
C PRO A 174 -6.99 -4.16 14.23
N THR A 175 -6.51 -3.91 15.45
CA THR A 175 -7.25 -3.37 16.59
C THR A 175 -7.14 -1.86 16.73
N TYR A 176 -6.33 -1.18 15.92
CA TYR A 176 -6.14 0.27 16.02
C TYR A 176 -7.47 1.03 15.92
N ILE A 177 -7.73 1.93 16.86
CA ILE A 177 -9.04 2.54 17.06
C ILE A 177 -9.18 3.86 16.28
N ASN A 178 -8.10 4.63 16.15
CA ASN A 178 -8.15 5.98 15.59
C ASN A 178 -7.99 5.99 14.06
N ILE A 179 -9.06 5.68 13.34
CA ILE A 179 -9.07 5.59 11.87
C ILE A 179 -8.54 6.87 11.20
N ASN A 180 -8.84 8.05 11.73
CA ASN A 180 -8.39 9.31 11.15
C ASN A 180 -6.86 9.45 11.24
N GLU A 181 -6.28 9.12 12.39
CA GLU A 181 -4.83 9.17 12.56
C GLU A 181 -4.12 8.10 11.72
N GLN A 182 -4.68 6.89 11.68
CA GLN A 182 -4.15 5.80 10.86
C GLN A 182 -4.14 6.20 9.37
N PHE A 183 -5.24 6.78 8.88
CA PHE A 183 -5.33 7.29 7.50
C PHE A 183 -4.31 8.39 7.25
N LYS A 184 -4.20 9.35 8.18
CA LYS A 184 -3.30 10.48 8.04
C LYS A 184 -1.85 10.02 7.93
N ARG A 185 -1.41 9.13 8.82
CA ARG A 185 -0.02 8.66 8.88
C ARG A 185 0.35 7.64 7.81
N LEU A 186 -0.56 6.73 7.45
CA LEU A 186 -0.25 5.66 6.49
C LEU A 186 -0.63 5.97 5.03
N VAL A 187 -1.50 6.96 4.78
CA VAL A 187 -1.98 7.26 3.42
C VAL A 187 -1.78 8.72 3.06
N TYR A 188 -2.35 9.66 3.83
CA TYR A 188 -2.34 11.08 3.45
C TYR A 188 -0.93 11.67 3.44
N ASN A 189 -0.19 11.62 4.56
CA ASN A 189 1.15 12.19 4.64
C ASN A 189 2.12 11.55 3.63
N PRO A 190 2.17 10.20 3.49
CA PRO A 190 3.02 9.56 2.47
C PRO A 190 2.70 9.96 1.02
N LEU A 191 1.44 10.32 0.72
CA LEU A 191 1.06 10.81 -0.62
C LEU A 191 1.48 12.26 -0.85
N GLN A 192 1.58 13.08 0.20
CA GLN A 192 2.02 14.48 0.08
C GLN A 192 3.52 14.61 -0.20
N THR A 193 4.33 13.68 0.30
CA THR A 193 5.79 13.65 0.09
C THR A 193 6.21 13.01 -1.24
N ALA A 194 5.27 12.36 -1.94
CA ALA A 194 5.53 11.73 -3.23
C ALA A 194 5.49 12.71 -4.42
N VAL A 195 5.04 13.96 -4.20
CA VAL A 195 4.94 15.03 -5.20
C VAL A 195 6.30 15.70 -5.43
#